data_AF-A0A924P9I2-F1
#
_entry.id   AF-A0A924P9I2-F1
#
_cell.length_a   1.000
_cell.length_b   1.000
_cell.length_c   1.000
_cell.angle_alpha   90.00
_cell.angle_beta   90.00
_cell.angle_gamma   90.00
#
_symmetry.space_group_name_H-M   'P 1'
#
loop_
_entity.id
_entity.type
_entity.pdbx_description
1 polymer ?
#
loop_
_entity_poly.entity_id
_entity_poly.type
_entity_poly.pdbx_seq_one_letter_code
_entity_poly.pdbx_strand_id
1 'polypeptide(L)'
;MKASTLAFVSLLLLRTFPAQAITLEIYGRTLPAVMKGQNAEIDLRESVGAVTERLLNENQRKGLLKFEGNSGGIVSINGLRNAVEVVTPTLTRAYGWCFSVNGLAPDEMPDQSYFHSQQDVLRWFYGYAEFRNGKWISQCVPAVRTP
;
A
#
# COMPACT_ATOMS: atom_id res chain seq x y z
N MET A 1 -44.68 10.98 -52.08
CA MET A 1 -43.90 9.92 -51.38
C MET A 1 -42.89 10.61 -50.47
N LYS A 2 -43.07 10.53 -49.15
CA LYS A 2 -42.15 11.13 -48.16
C LYS A 2 -41.20 10.02 -47.68
N ALA A 3 -39.92 10.13 -48.03
CA ALA A 3 -38.89 9.25 -47.51
C ALA A 3 -38.59 9.66 -46.06
N SER A 4 -38.94 8.79 -45.12
CA SER A 4 -38.61 8.94 -43.70
C SER A 4 -37.22 8.35 -43.49
N THR A 5 -36.22 9.21 -43.32
CA THR A 5 -34.85 8.82 -43.02
C THR A 5 -34.77 8.46 -41.54
N LEU A 6 -34.82 7.16 -41.21
CA LEU A 6 -34.49 6.66 -39.87
C LEU A 6 -32.99 6.91 -39.62
N ALA A 7 -32.68 7.87 -38.76
CA ALA A 7 -31.34 8.03 -38.23
C ALA A 7 -31.06 6.91 -37.22
N PHE A 8 -30.25 5.94 -37.64
CA PHE A 8 -29.72 4.89 -36.78
C PHE A 8 -28.70 5.51 -35.82
N VAL A 9 -29.13 5.88 -34.62
CA VAL A 9 -28.23 6.29 -33.53
C VAL A 9 -27.48 5.04 -33.08
N SER A 10 -26.28 4.84 -33.61
CA SER A 10 -25.37 3.79 -33.21
C SER A 10 -24.87 4.09 -31.79
N LEU A 11 -25.51 3.45 -30.81
CA LEU A 11 -25.15 3.52 -29.40
C LEU A 11 -23.78 2.83 -29.24
N LEU A 12 -22.69 3.61 -29.25
CA LEU A 12 -21.36 3.11 -28.89
C LEU A 12 -21.44 2.58 -27.45
N LEU A 13 -21.50 1.26 -27.31
CA LEU A 13 -21.25 0.56 -26.06
C LEU A 13 -19.79 0.82 -25.67
N LEU A 14 -19.56 1.91 -24.94
CA LEU A 14 -18.33 2.14 -24.18
C LEU A 14 -18.22 1.01 -23.16
N ARG A 15 -17.66 -0.13 -23.58
CA ARG A 15 -17.21 -1.16 -22.65
C ARG A 15 -16.10 -0.52 -21.84
N THR A 16 -16.41 -0.12 -20.62
CA THR A 16 -15.42 0.22 -19.60
C THR A 16 -14.68 -1.07 -19.28
N PHE A 17 -13.59 -1.34 -20.02
CA PHE A 17 -12.66 -2.37 -19.64
C PHE A 17 -12.18 -2.03 -18.23
N PRO A 18 -12.25 -2.98 -17.27
CA PRO A 18 -11.71 -2.73 -15.94
C PRO A 18 -10.23 -2.41 -16.14
N ALA A 19 -9.84 -1.20 -15.74
CA ALA A 19 -8.44 -0.81 -15.75
C ALA A 19 -7.67 -1.83 -14.89
N GLN A 20 -6.72 -2.53 -15.50
CA GLN A 20 -5.87 -3.50 -14.82
C GLN A 20 -4.77 -2.73 -14.10
N ALA A 21 -5.00 -2.44 -12.83
CA ALA A 21 -4.08 -1.69 -12.00
C ALA A 21 -4.21 -2.14 -10.55
N ILE A 22 -3.08 -2.35 -9.88
CA ILE A 22 -3.09 -2.62 -8.45
C ILE A 22 -3.61 -1.40 -7.71
N THR A 23 -4.13 -1.63 -6.51
CA THR A 23 -4.54 -0.56 -5.61
C THR A 23 -3.47 -0.34 -4.55
N LEU A 24 -2.95 0.89 -4.44
CA LEU A 24 -2.07 1.31 -3.35
C LEU A 24 -2.85 2.03 -2.25
N GLU A 25 -2.62 1.60 -1.01
CA GLU A 25 -3.11 2.25 0.21
C GLU A 25 -1.98 2.44 1.23
N ILE A 26 -1.99 3.58 1.94
CA ILE A 26 -0.98 3.92 2.95
C ILE A 26 -1.67 4.43 4.22
N TYR A 27 -1.48 3.73 5.33
CA TYR A 27 -2.07 4.06 6.62
C TYR A 27 -0.98 4.45 7.63
N GLY A 28 -1.05 5.69 8.13
CA GLY A 28 -0.21 6.14 9.24
C GLY A 28 -0.75 5.70 10.61
N ARG A 29 -0.38 6.44 11.66
CA ARG A 29 -0.90 6.22 13.02
C ARG A 29 -2.33 6.70 13.24
N THR A 30 -2.86 7.55 12.37
CA THR A 30 -4.17 8.19 12.51
C THR A 30 -4.97 8.02 11.24
N LEU A 31 -6.30 8.08 11.36
CA LEU A 31 -7.20 8.20 10.22
C LEU A 31 -7.40 9.68 9.84
N PRO A 32 -7.66 9.99 8.55
CA PRO A 32 -7.78 9.07 7.42
C PRO A 32 -6.42 8.55 6.91
N ALA A 33 -6.47 7.61 5.97
CA ALA A 33 -5.27 7.09 5.29
C ALA A 33 -4.45 8.24 4.66
N VAL A 34 -3.12 8.12 4.69
CA VAL A 34 -2.20 9.04 4.00
C VAL A 34 -2.46 8.99 2.49
N MET A 35 -2.79 7.80 1.98
CA MET A 35 -3.15 7.57 0.60
C MET A 35 -4.15 6.43 0.52
N LYS A 36 -5.21 6.58 -0.28
CA LYS A 36 -6.22 5.55 -0.45
C LYS A 36 -6.59 5.42 -1.92
N GLY A 37 -6.54 4.20 -2.44
CA GLY A 37 -7.13 3.89 -3.74
C GLY A 37 -6.35 4.40 -4.94
N GLN A 38 -5.03 4.60 -4.83
CA GLN A 38 -4.24 4.96 -6.01
C GLN A 38 -4.06 3.72 -6.89
N ASN A 39 -4.60 3.77 -8.10
CA ASN A 39 -4.41 2.72 -9.09
C ASN A 39 -3.07 2.91 -9.81
N ALA A 40 -2.31 1.83 -9.97
CA ALA A 40 -1.09 1.82 -10.76
C ALA A 40 -0.95 0.53 -11.58
N GLU A 41 -0.56 0.69 -12.85
CA GLU A 41 -0.10 -0.43 -13.66
C GLU A 41 1.32 -0.84 -13.21
N ILE A 42 1.57 -2.14 -13.13
CA ILE A 42 2.83 -2.71 -12.65
C ILE A 42 3.35 -3.79 -13.61
N ASP A 43 4.64 -4.10 -13.57
CA ASP A 43 5.14 -5.36 -14.12
C ASP A 43 5.09 -6.41 -13.01
N LEU A 44 4.37 -7.51 -13.21
CA LEU A 44 4.26 -8.59 -12.20
C LEU A 44 5.59 -9.29 -11.91
N ARG A 45 6.63 -9.03 -12.70
CA ARG A 45 8.00 -9.50 -12.47
C ARG A 45 8.79 -8.58 -11.53
N GLU A 46 8.32 -7.35 -11.29
CA GLU A 46 8.88 -6.47 -10.27
C GLU A 46 8.47 -6.97 -8.87
N SER A 47 9.38 -6.86 -7.91
CA SER A 47 9.03 -7.12 -6.51
C SER A 47 8.11 -6.04 -5.97
N VAL A 48 7.34 -6.37 -4.93
CA VAL A 48 6.50 -5.42 -4.19
C VAL A 48 7.33 -4.22 -3.72
N GLY A 49 8.57 -4.46 -3.32
CA GLY A 49 9.56 -3.47 -2.94
C GLY A 49 9.88 -2.48 -4.06
N ALA A 50 10.26 -2.98 -5.24
CA ALA A 50 10.59 -2.15 -6.40
C ALA A 50 9.39 -1.29 -6.85
N VAL A 51 8.20 -1.91 -6.90
CA VAL A 51 6.95 -1.20 -7.20
C VAL A 51 6.67 -0.12 -6.15
N THR A 52 6.81 -0.45 -4.86
CA THR A 52 6.62 0.51 -3.76
C THR A 52 7.54 1.70 -3.90
N GLU A 53 8.85 1.46 -4.03
CA GLU A 53 9.84 2.53 -4.15
C GLU A 53 9.53 3.44 -5.34
N ARG A 54 9.20 2.87 -6.50
CA ARG A 54 8.81 3.64 -7.69
C ARG A 54 7.58 4.52 -7.43
N LEU A 55 6.49 3.93 -6.94
CA LEU A 55 5.23 4.65 -6.70
C LEU A 55 5.39 5.74 -5.64
N LEU A 56 6.12 5.49 -4.55
CA LEU A 56 6.34 6.49 -3.50
C LEU A 56 7.26 7.61 -3.96
N ASN A 57 8.30 7.31 -4.75
CA ASN A 57 9.14 8.34 -5.36
C ASN A 57 8.39 9.20 -6.39
N GLU A 58 7.47 8.62 -7.15
CA GLU A 58 6.57 9.38 -8.04
C GLU A 58 5.66 10.31 -7.25
N ASN A 59 5.05 9.83 -6.16
CA ASN A 59 4.20 10.64 -5.30
C ASN A 59 4.96 11.73 -4.55
N GLN A 60 6.20 11.46 -4.13
CA GLN A 60 7.08 12.46 -3.55
C GLN A 60 7.44 13.57 -4.55
N ARG A 61 7.76 13.22 -5.80
CA ARG A 61 8.00 14.21 -6.88
C ARG A 61 6.77 15.08 -7.18
N LYS A 62 5.56 14.55 -6.97
CA LYS A 62 4.29 15.28 -7.07
C LYS A 62 3.95 16.10 -5.83
N GLY A 63 4.76 16.04 -4.76
CA GLY A 63 4.51 16.73 -3.50
C GLY A 63 3.36 16.16 -2.67
N LEU A 64 2.92 14.92 -2.96
CA LEU A 64 1.77 14.29 -2.28
C LEU A 64 2.15 13.67 -0.93
N LEU A 65 3.42 13.28 -0.77
CA LEU A 65 3.98 12.76 0.48
C LEU A 65 5.50 12.98 0.51
N LYS A 66 6.11 12.77 1.67
CA LYS A 66 7.56 12.59 1.81
C LYS A 66 7.85 11.13 2.13
N PHE A 67 8.83 10.54 1.48
CA PHE A 67 9.21 9.14 1.59
C PHE A 67 10.72 9.00 1.77
N GLU A 68 11.12 8.20 2.75
CA GLU A 68 12.47 7.68 2.91
C GLU A 68 12.41 6.15 2.92
N GLY A 69 13.20 5.50 2.08
CA GLY A 69 13.24 4.04 1.98
C GLY A 69 13.86 3.58 0.67
N ASN A 70 13.74 2.28 0.41
CA ASN A 70 14.17 1.62 -0.83
C ASN A 70 13.29 0.37 -1.06
N SER A 71 13.64 -0.46 -2.04
CA SER A 71 12.94 -1.72 -2.30
C SER A 71 12.85 -2.67 -1.10
N GLY A 72 13.82 -2.64 -0.17
CA GLY A 72 13.78 -3.44 1.05
C GLY A 72 12.76 -2.94 2.08
N GLY A 73 12.25 -1.71 1.95
CA GLY A 73 11.16 -1.23 2.79
C GLY A 73 11.17 0.28 3.06
N ILE A 74 10.23 0.68 3.90
CA ILE A 74 9.96 2.08 4.23
C ILE A 74 10.62 2.43 5.57
N VAL A 75 11.47 3.45 5.56
CA VAL A 75 12.04 4.06 6.77
C VAL A 75 11.09 5.12 7.31
N SER A 76 10.52 5.96 6.45
CA SER A 76 9.54 6.96 6.85
C SER A 76 8.57 7.39 5.75
N ILE A 77 7.36 7.77 6.17
CA ILE A 77 6.40 8.52 5.36
C ILE A 77 5.96 9.75 6.15
N ASN A 78 6.04 10.94 5.55
CA ASN A 78 5.71 12.22 6.18
C ASN A 78 6.38 12.42 7.55
N GLY A 79 7.62 11.92 7.70
CA GLY A 79 8.41 12.01 8.94
C GLY A 79 8.04 11.00 10.03
N LEU A 80 7.03 10.15 9.82
CA LEU A 80 6.72 9.05 10.73
C LEU A 80 7.72 7.90 10.52
N ARG A 81 8.71 7.80 11.43
CA ARG A 81 9.81 6.83 11.37
C ARG A 81 9.59 5.65 12.31
N ASN A 82 10.51 4.69 12.29
CA ASN A 82 10.57 3.60 13.28
C ASN A 82 10.75 4.15 14.70
N ALA A 83 10.18 3.44 15.68
CA ALA A 83 10.26 3.82 17.10
C ALA A 83 10.29 2.57 17.98
N VAL A 84 10.80 2.70 19.20
CA VAL A 84 10.75 1.64 20.21
C VAL A 84 10.04 2.18 21.45
N GLU A 85 9.07 1.43 21.95
CA GLU A 85 8.31 1.74 23.16
C GLU A 85 8.51 0.62 24.18
N VAL A 86 9.06 0.95 25.34
CA VAL A 86 9.11 0.04 26.48
C VAL A 86 7.79 0.19 27.24
N VAL A 87 6.90 -0.80 27.10
CA VAL A 87 5.57 -0.78 27.72
C VAL A 87 5.66 -1.23 29.18
N THR A 88 6.44 -2.28 29.45
CA THR A 88 6.77 -2.80 30.78
C THR A 88 8.21 -3.34 30.78
N PRO A 89 8.81 -3.71 31.92
CA PRO A 89 10.13 -4.34 31.94
C PRO A 89 10.24 -5.62 31.10
N THR A 90 9.10 -6.28 30.83
CA THR A 90 9.05 -7.52 30.05
C THR A 90 8.33 -7.38 28.71
N LEU A 91 7.87 -6.18 28.33
CA LEU A 91 7.15 -5.93 27.09
C LEU A 91 7.69 -4.70 26.37
N THR A 92 8.16 -4.88 25.14
CA THR A 92 8.61 -3.82 24.25
C THR A 92 7.87 -3.91 22.93
N ARG A 93 7.54 -2.76 22.34
CA ARG A 93 7.00 -2.64 20.98
C ARG A 93 8.02 -1.97 20.08
N ALA A 94 8.37 -2.64 18.99
CA ALA A 94 9.18 -2.07 17.92
C ALA A 94 8.25 -1.66 16.77
N TYR A 95 8.09 -0.36 16.58
CA TYR A 95 7.23 0.21 15.56
C TYR A 95 7.99 0.43 14.25
N GLY A 96 7.28 0.25 13.15
CA GLY A 96 7.77 0.52 11.81
C GLY A 96 6.68 0.37 10.76
N TRP A 97 7.10 0.34 9.50
CA TRP A 97 6.20 0.20 8.36
C TRP A 97 6.11 -1.26 7.93
N CYS A 98 4.88 -1.77 7.92
CA CYS A 98 4.55 -3.09 7.42
C CYS A 98 3.79 -2.98 6.11
N PHE A 99 3.82 -4.04 5.31
CA PHE A 99 3.02 -4.15 4.11
C PHE A 99 2.15 -5.40 4.14
N SER A 100 1.11 -5.39 3.31
CA SER A 100 0.30 -6.56 3.01
C SER A 100 -0.14 -6.51 1.55
N VAL A 101 -0.31 -7.68 0.95
CA VAL A 101 -0.91 -7.84 -0.37
C VAL A 101 -2.23 -8.59 -0.17
N ASN A 102 -3.34 -8.01 -0.60
CA ASN A 102 -4.68 -8.56 -0.41
C ASN A 102 -5.03 -8.88 1.06
N GLY A 103 -4.48 -8.10 2.00
CA GLY A 103 -4.70 -8.27 3.44
C GLY A 103 -3.83 -9.33 4.11
N LEU A 104 -2.95 -10.00 3.38
CA LEU A 104 -1.96 -10.92 3.91
C LEU A 104 -0.61 -10.22 4.03
N ALA A 105 -0.05 -10.15 5.23
CA ALA A 105 1.30 -9.65 5.47
C ALA A 105 2.30 -10.80 5.27
N PRO A 106 3.18 -10.75 4.25
CA PRO A 106 4.18 -11.80 4.03
C PRO A 106 5.23 -11.83 5.15
N ASP A 107 5.85 -12.99 5.34
CA ASP A 107 7.03 -13.11 6.22
C ASP A 107 8.31 -12.67 5.49
N GLU A 108 8.27 -12.66 4.16
CA GLU A 108 9.35 -12.18 3.30
C GLU A 108 9.43 -10.66 3.25
N MET A 109 10.62 -10.16 2.94
CA MET A 109 10.84 -8.74 2.71
C MET A 109 10.12 -8.28 1.42
N PRO A 110 9.76 -6.99 1.29
CA PRO A 110 9.07 -6.49 0.11
C PRO A 110 9.83 -6.71 -1.20
N ASP A 111 11.17 -6.66 -1.16
CA ASP A 111 12.04 -6.92 -2.31
C ASP A 111 12.10 -8.40 -2.72
N GLN A 112 11.58 -9.30 -1.88
CA GLN A 112 11.47 -10.75 -2.11
C GLN A 112 10.03 -11.19 -2.38
N SER A 113 9.06 -10.29 -2.22
CA SER A 113 7.63 -10.52 -2.46
C SER A 113 7.24 -10.05 -3.85
N TYR A 114 6.27 -10.72 -4.48
CA TYR A 114 5.80 -10.39 -5.84
C TYR A 114 4.27 -10.33 -5.90
N PHE A 115 3.75 -9.55 -6.83
CA PHE A 115 2.32 -9.53 -7.12
C PHE A 115 1.91 -10.73 -7.96
N HIS A 116 0.68 -11.20 -7.78
CA HIS A 116 0.12 -12.29 -8.57
C HIS A 116 -0.94 -11.81 -9.56
N SER A 117 -1.49 -10.61 -9.34
CA SER A 117 -2.49 -10.02 -10.21
C SER A 117 -2.36 -8.50 -10.31
N GLN A 118 -2.75 -7.97 -11.46
CA GLN A 118 -2.97 -6.53 -11.68
C GLN A 118 -4.19 -5.99 -10.93
N GLN A 119 -4.89 -6.80 -10.14
CA GLN A 119 -5.99 -6.36 -9.27
C GLN A 119 -5.63 -6.44 -7.79
N ASP A 120 -4.38 -6.79 -7.46
CA ASP A 120 -3.94 -6.92 -6.08
C ASP A 120 -3.99 -5.56 -5.35
N VAL A 121 -4.24 -5.63 -4.05
CA VAL A 121 -4.25 -4.46 -3.16
C VAL A 121 -2.99 -4.48 -2.34
N LEU A 122 -2.07 -3.54 -2.62
CA LEU A 122 -0.92 -3.26 -1.78
C LEU A 122 -1.32 -2.27 -0.69
N ARG A 123 -1.17 -2.67 0.57
CA ARG A 123 -1.34 -1.79 1.72
C ARG A 123 -0.05 -1.68 2.52
N TRP A 124 0.47 -0.47 2.63
CA TRP A 124 1.45 -0.12 3.65
C TRP A 124 0.73 0.45 4.87
N PHE A 125 1.16 0.04 6.06
CA PHE A 125 0.58 0.52 7.30
C PHE A 125 1.62 0.62 8.40
N TYR A 126 1.48 1.62 9.25
CA TYR A 126 2.32 1.75 10.43
C TYR A 126 1.84 0.76 11.50
N GLY A 127 2.75 -0.10 11.94
CA GLY A 127 2.47 -1.18 12.88
C GLY A 127 3.62 -1.40 13.85
N TYR A 128 3.50 -2.45 14.64
CA TYR A 128 4.57 -2.86 15.55
C TYR A 128 4.69 -4.38 15.67
N ALA A 129 5.89 -4.80 16.08
CA ALA A 129 6.15 -6.13 16.62
C ALA A 129 6.21 -6.08 18.15
N GLU A 130 5.69 -7.10 18.82
CA GLU A 130 5.78 -7.23 20.29
C GLU A 130 6.90 -8.18 20.68
N PHE A 131 7.77 -7.71 21.55
CA PHE A 131 8.78 -8.52 22.23
C PHE A 131 8.38 -8.70 23.70
N ARG A 132 8.16 -9.94 24.12
CA ARG A 132 7.75 -10.28 25.48
C ARG A 132 8.62 -11.38 26.07
N ASN A 133 9.14 -11.16 27.28
CA ASN A 133 9.95 -12.16 28.00
C ASN A 133 11.09 -12.78 27.15
N GLY A 134 11.81 -11.96 26.38
CA GLY A 134 12.92 -12.45 25.55
C GLY A 134 12.52 -13.00 24.17
N LYS A 135 11.24 -12.94 23.78
CA LYS A 135 10.74 -13.52 22.51
C LYS A 135 9.87 -12.55 21.73
N TRP A 136 10.00 -12.56 20.40
CA TRP A 136 9.03 -11.92 19.51
C TRP A 136 7.75 -12.77 19.48
N ILE A 137 6.60 -12.16 19.79
CA ILE A 137 5.31 -12.86 19.90
C ILE A 137 4.29 -12.43 18.85
N SER A 138 4.51 -11.27 18.21
CA SER A 138 3.70 -10.80 17.10
C SER A 138 4.50 -9.83 16.23
N GLN A 139 4.07 -9.67 14.98
CA GLN A 139 4.61 -8.72 14.01
C GLN A 139 3.46 -8.03 13.28
N CYS A 140 3.73 -6.83 12.77
CA CYS A 140 2.79 -6.08 11.94
C CYS A 140 1.39 -5.93 12.54
N VAL A 141 1.31 -5.74 13.86
CA VAL A 141 0.06 -5.33 14.51
C VAL A 141 -0.20 -3.86 14.17
N PRO A 142 -1.34 -3.50 13.55
CA PRO A 142 -1.61 -2.11 13.17
C PRO A 142 -1.58 -1.18 14.37
N ALA A 143 -0.88 -0.05 14.24
CA ALA A 143 -0.75 0.98 15.27
C ALA A 143 -1.77 2.12 15.10
N VAL A 144 -2.82 1.89 14.32
CA VAL A 144 -3.84 2.89 14.00
C VAL A 144 -4.60 3.27 15.27
N ARG A 145 -4.64 4.56 15.57
CA ARG A 145 -5.47 5.16 16.60
C ARG A 145 -6.68 5.80 15.91
N THR A 146 -7.87 5.49 16.43
CA THR A 146 -9.04 6.33 16.16
C THR A 146 -8.83 7.69 16.84
N PRO A 147 -9.17 8.81 16.17
CA PRO A 147 -9.06 10.14 16.76
C PRO A 147 -9.90 10.29 18.03
#